data_AF-A0AAU9JEX2-F1
#
_entry.id   AF-A0AAU9JEX2-F1
#
_cell.length_a   1.000
_cell.length_b   1.000
_cell.length_c   1.000
_cell.angle_alpha   90.00
_cell.angle_beta   90.00
_cell.angle_gamma   90.00
#
_symmetry.space_group_name_H-M   'P 1'
#
loop_
_entity.id
_entity.type
_entity.pdbx_description
1 polymer ?
#
loop_
_entity_poly.entity_id
_entity_poly.type
_entity_poly.pdbx_seq_one_letter_code
_entity_poly.pdbx_strand_id
1 'polypeptide(L)'
;MTKLLYLIASCLLKLSLEIDTDAPCKVVSCSDSLSENVCVHQDGETIQVKACPTNYTCSNLAQFGDWNSWKDSSCSEDVPETKESNCTGNHELVTYNECCSNDDCFSKKCNDGHCKSIKVGHYCKIDDHCEPSYYCSSNNLCVQSLVTGTPCLASSQCAVGIGCNQYTYTCISFFSLGFGKASNEAKYCKSNYVRNGKCDRVSIYVDNVKLEEPFYCTVPSTCTYKWDSDNTTDTTAPCQCAGVGSNIGFCNPSLGPVRGISDVFWPKFQYSDSSCSGDDGSSIDIDTLYFCNAVSDDGKNYYNEMMTIFSDWALYHSGAIDNCSEALKLYNPSYKMDSWSKGHLPLLASFMLYLILS
;
A
#
# COMPACT_ATOMS: atom_id res chain seq x y z
N MET A 1 -54.37 4.33 36.57
CA MET A 1 -53.06 3.74 36.95
C MET A 1 -52.59 2.63 36.01
N THR A 2 -53.48 1.86 35.38
CA THR A 2 -53.14 0.70 34.53
C THR A 2 -52.45 1.03 33.20
N LYS A 3 -52.68 2.22 32.62
CA LYS A 3 -52.01 2.65 31.36
C LYS A 3 -50.56 3.11 31.54
N LEU A 4 -50.17 3.54 32.74
CA LEU A 4 -48.79 4.01 33.02
C LEU A 4 -47.83 2.82 33.19
N LEU A 5 -48.33 1.69 33.70
CA LEU A 5 -47.57 0.43 33.85
C LEU A 5 -47.23 -0.21 32.49
N TYR A 6 -48.09 -0.08 31.47
CA TYR A 6 -47.83 -0.61 30.13
C TYR A 6 -46.76 0.19 29.36
N LEU A 7 -46.67 1.51 29.59
CA LEU A 7 -45.65 2.36 28.97
C LEU A 7 -44.26 2.14 29.57
N ILE A 8 -44.17 1.87 30.88
CA ILE A 8 -42.90 1.54 31.53
C ILE A 8 -42.42 0.13 31.15
N ALA A 9 -43.34 -0.85 31.04
CA ALA A 9 -43.01 -2.20 30.60
C ALA A 9 -42.57 -2.25 29.12
N SER A 10 -43.14 -1.41 28.25
CA SER A 10 -42.76 -1.35 26.82
C SER A 10 -41.47 -0.56 26.57
N CYS A 11 -41.07 0.35 27.46
CA CYS A 11 -39.73 0.95 27.46
C CYS A 11 -38.65 -0.01 27.99
N LEU A 12 -38.97 -0.88 28.96
CA LEU A 12 -38.02 -1.87 29.48
C LEU A 12 -37.82 -3.06 28.53
N LEU A 13 -38.83 -3.44 27.72
CA LEU A 13 -38.69 -4.47 26.68
C LEU A 13 -37.96 -4.00 25.41
N LYS A 14 -37.71 -2.69 25.24
CA LYS A 14 -36.90 -2.14 24.14
C LYS A 14 -35.46 -1.83 24.53
N LEU A 15 -35.09 -2.01 25.80
CA LEU A 15 -33.70 -1.99 26.26
C LEU A 15 -33.04 -3.38 26.26
N SER A 16 -33.75 -4.43 25.84
CA SER A 16 -33.20 -5.77 25.62
C SER A 16 -33.01 -6.06 24.12
N LEU A 17 -32.56 -5.07 23.36
CA LEU A 17 -31.57 -5.40 22.34
C LEU A 17 -30.31 -5.75 23.14
N GLU A 18 -30.18 -7.02 23.50
CA GLU A 18 -28.86 -7.64 23.63
C GLU A 18 -28.14 -7.35 22.32
N ILE A 19 -27.44 -6.21 22.29
CA ILE A 19 -26.15 -6.17 21.64
C ILE A 19 -25.38 -7.20 22.44
N ASP A 20 -25.17 -8.36 21.84
CA ASP A 20 -24.28 -9.38 22.35
C ASP A 20 -22.88 -8.75 22.39
N THR A 21 -22.60 -7.99 23.46
CA THR A 21 -21.33 -7.28 23.70
C THR A 21 -20.30 -8.20 24.36
N ASP A 22 -20.64 -9.46 24.57
CA ASP A 22 -19.90 -10.37 25.45
C ASP A 22 -19.34 -11.60 24.72
N ALA A 23 -18.98 -11.48 23.43
CA ALA A 23 -17.92 -12.33 22.91
C ALA A 23 -16.58 -11.65 23.25
N PRO A 24 -15.89 -12.02 24.35
CA PRO A 24 -14.56 -11.49 24.62
C PRO A 24 -13.68 -11.73 23.40
N CYS A 25 -12.73 -10.82 23.15
CA CYS A 25 -11.76 -11.02 22.10
C CYS A 25 -11.15 -12.42 22.20
N LYS A 26 -11.22 -13.19 21.11
CA LYS A 26 -10.65 -14.54 21.07
C LYS A 26 -9.14 -14.51 21.25
N VAL A 27 -8.59 -15.61 21.78
CA VAL A 27 -7.15 -15.85 21.80
C VAL A 27 -6.75 -16.43 20.44
N VAL A 28 -5.82 -15.80 19.74
CA VAL A 28 -5.22 -16.36 18.52
C VAL A 28 -3.84 -16.88 18.88
N SER A 29 -3.51 -18.09 18.46
CA SER A 29 -2.24 -18.72 18.78
C SER A 29 -1.74 -19.63 17.67
N CYS A 30 -0.42 -19.64 17.47
CA CYS A 30 0.25 -20.61 16.63
C CYS A 30 0.12 -22.02 17.25
N SER A 31 -0.31 -23.00 16.46
CA SER A 31 -0.56 -24.36 16.94
C SER A 31 0.01 -25.41 15.98
N ASP A 32 0.92 -26.23 16.50
CA ASP A 32 1.44 -27.40 15.76
C ASP A 32 0.46 -28.58 15.77
N SER A 33 -0.54 -28.57 16.66
CA SER A 33 -1.48 -29.69 16.85
C SER A 33 -2.55 -29.80 15.78
N LEU A 34 -2.68 -28.80 14.90
CA LEU A 34 -3.59 -28.87 13.76
C LEU A 34 -3.10 -29.90 12.73
N SER A 35 -4.04 -30.61 12.10
CA SER A 35 -3.73 -31.50 10.98
C SER A 35 -3.07 -30.72 9.83
N GLU A 36 -2.22 -31.38 9.04
CA GLU A 36 -1.42 -30.74 7.97
C GLU A 36 -2.25 -29.94 6.94
N ASN A 37 -3.52 -30.28 6.74
CA ASN A 37 -4.39 -29.62 5.77
C ASN A 37 -5.27 -28.51 6.36
N VAL A 38 -5.13 -28.18 7.65
CA VAL A 38 -5.92 -27.15 8.34
C VAL A 38 -5.00 -26.03 8.79
N CYS A 39 -5.25 -24.82 8.29
CA CYS A 39 -4.46 -23.63 8.60
C CYS A 39 -5.10 -22.74 9.67
N VAL A 40 -6.42 -22.80 9.82
CA VAL A 40 -7.16 -22.08 10.88
C VAL A 40 -8.20 -23.03 11.44
N HIS A 41 -8.27 -23.13 12.76
CA HIS A 41 -9.31 -23.88 13.46
C HIS A 41 -9.79 -23.11 14.68
N GLN A 42 -11.11 -22.98 14.82
CA GLN A 42 -11.72 -22.39 16.00
C GLN A 42 -12.07 -23.46 17.03
N ASP A 43 -11.43 -23.41 18.20
CA ASP A 43 -11.71 -24.22 19.38
C ASP A 43 -12.23 -23.33 20.51
N GLY A 44 -13.56 -23.16 20.56
CA GLY A 44 -14.23 -22.26 21.50
C GLY A 44 -13.76 -20.81 21.35
N GLU A 45 -13.13 -20.29 22.41
CA GLU A 45 -12.56 -18.94 22.49
C GLU A 45 -11.13 -18.83 21.94
N THR A 46 -10.56 -19.95 21.47
CA THR A 46 -9.21 -19.98 20.89
C THR A 46 -9.28 -20.21 19.39
N ILE A 47 -8.60 -19.37 18.62
CA ILE A 47 -8.29 -19.57 17.22
C ILE A 47 -6.87 -20.12 17.14
N GLN A 48 -6.75 -21.35 16.67
CA GLN A 48 -5.48 -21.99 16.40
C GLN A 48 -5.11 -21.75 14.93
N VAL A 49 -3.88 -21.33 14.68
CA VAL A 49 -3.37 -21.11 13.32
C VAL A 49 -2.09 -21.90 13.07
N LYS A 50 -1.95 -22.42 11.85
CA LYS A 50 -0.80 -23.23 11.44
C LYS A 50 -0.42 -22.92 10.00
N ALA A 51 0.88 -22.84 9.75
CA ALA A 51 1.40 -22.69 8.40
C ALA A 51 1.02 -23.88 7.51
N CYS A 52 0.68 -23.59 6.26
CA CYS A 52 0.42 -24.63 5.29
C CYS A 52 1.71 -25.35 4.86
N PRO A 53 1.61 -26.62 4.40
CA PRO A 53 2.73 -27.31 3.78
C PRO A 53 3.31 -26.54 2.60
N THR A 54 4.54 -26.88 2.21
CA THR A 54 5.21 -26.27 1.04
C THR A 54 4.32 -26.37 -0.22
N ASN A 55 4.21 -25.26 -0.97
CA ASN A 55 3.34 -25.10 -2.15
C ASN A 55 1.84 -25.03 -1.86
N TYR A 56 1.45 -24.81 -0.61
CA TYR A 56 0.06 -24.53 -0.25
C TYR A 56 -0.07 -23.16 0.42
N THR A 57 -1.21 -22.52 0.26
CA THR A 57 -1.62 -21.30 0.97
C THR A 57 -2.91 -21.55 1.73
N CYS A 58 -3.11 -20.78 2.81
CA CYS A 58 -4.35 -20.84 3.55
C CYS A 58 -5.47 -20.20 2.72
N SER A 59 -6.55 -20.94 2.46
CA SER A 59 -7.58 -20.57 1.49
C SER A 59 -8.37 -19.29 1.83
N ASN A 60 -8.21 -18.73 3.03
CA ASN A 60 -8.93 -17.55 3.49
C ASN A 60 -8.06 -16.67 4.41
N LEU A 61 -6.96 -16.11 3.89
CA LEU A 61 -6.13 -15.16 4.65
C LEU A 61 -6.86 -13.84 4.98
N ALA A 62 -7.93 -13.51 4.26
CA ALA A 62 -8.70 -12.28 4.52
C ALA A 62 -9.35 -12.25 5.92
N GLN A 63 -9.59 -13.41 6.55
CA GLN A 63 -10.16 -13.47 7.90
C GLN A 63 -9.22 -12.92 8.99
N PHE A 64 -7.92 -12.83 8.72
CA PHE A 64 -6.94 -12.22 9.64
C PHE A 64 -7.11 -10.69 9.72
N GLY A 65 -7.64 -10.07 8.66
CA GLY A 65 -8.03 -8.66 8.63
C GLY A 65 -9.47 -8.38 9.12
N ASP A 66 -10.38 -9.37 9.06
CA ASP A 66 -11.79 -9.28 9.50
C ASP A 66 -12.09 -10.19 10.71
N TRP A 67 -11.68 -9.70 11.88
CA TRP A 67 -11.65 -10.39 13.18
C TRP A 67 -12.97 -10.99 13.68
N ASN A 68 -14.11 -10.58 13.14
CA ASN A 68 -15.41 -11.10 13.55
C ASN A 68 -15.88 -12.29 12.71
N SER A 69 -15.05 -12.74 11.76
CA SER A 69 -15.43 -13.71 10.74
C SER A 69 -14.58 -14.98 10.69
N TRP A 70 -13.84 -15.29 11.77
CA TRP A 70 -13.01 -16.50 11.87
C TRP A 70 -13.80 -17.75 11.50
N LYS A 71 -13.24 -18.52 10.57
CA LYS A 71 -13.82 -19.76 10.08
C LYS A 71 -12.70 -20.78 9.88
N ASP A 72 -13.01 -22.02 10.21
CA ASP A 72 -12.13 -23.14 9.90
C ASP A 72 -11.73 -23.09 8.42
N SER A 73 -10.42 -23.12 8.18
CA SER A 73 -9.82 -22.92 6.86
C SER A 73 -8.77 -23.97 6.60
N SER A 74 -8.67 -24.36 5.34
CA SER A 74 -7.79 -25.42 4.89
C SER A 74 -6.71 -24.90 3.96
N CYS A 75 -5.66 -25.70 3.81
CA CYS A 75 -4.59 -25.43 2.88
C CYS A 75 -5.02 -25.82 1.47
N SER A 76 -4.93 -24.86 0.54
CA SER A 76 -5.14 -25.07 -0.89
C SER A 76 -3.82 -25.00 -1.63
N GLU A 77 -3.64 -25.86 -2.63
CA GLU A 77 -2.44 -25.86 -3.46
C GLU A 77 -2.32 -24.53 -4.20
N ASP A 78 -1.12 -23.95 -4.16
CA ASP A 78 -0.81 -22.77 -4.96
C ASP A 78 -0.92 -23.18 -6.42
N VAL A 79 -1.93 -22.68 -7.14
CA VAL A 79 -1.98 -22.84 -8.59
C VAL A 79 -0.98 -21.84 -9.16
N PRO A 80 0.18 -22.28 -9.68
CA PRO A 80 1.11 -21.34 -10.28
C PRO A 80 0.39 -20.64 -11.42
N GLU A 81 0.32 -19.32 -11.36
CA GLU A 81 -0.07 -18.54 -12.53
C GLU A 81 0.96 -18.83 -13.61
N THR A 82 0.56 -19.62 -14.61
CA THR A 82 1.30 -19.68 -15.87
C THR A 82 1.21 -18.29 -16.47
N LYS A 83 2.25 -17.48 -16.26
CA LYS A 83 2.46 -16.23 -16.97
C LYS A 83 2.65 -16.60 -18.45
N GLU A 84 1.54 -16.63 -19.19
CA GLU A 84 1.61 -16.77 -20.64
C GLU A 84 2.38 -15.56 -21.16
N SER A 85 3.48 -15.83 -21.86
CA SER A 85 4.17 -14.84 -22.66
C SER A 85 3.19 -14.38 -23.73
N ASN A 86 2.58 -13.22 -23.50
CA ASN A 86 1.64 -12.61 -24.42
C ASN A 86 2.42 -11.94 -25.56
N CYS A 87 3.04 -12.73 -26.43
CA CYS A 87 3.33 -12.32 -27.80
C CYS A 87 2.01 -12.23 -28.59
N THR A 88 1.07 -11.41 -28.14
CA THR A 88 -0.03 -10.97 -28.98
C THR A 88 0.57 -9.96 -29.95
N GLY A 89 0.51 -10.24 -31.25
CA GLY A 89 1.13 -9.43 -32.31
C GLY A 89 0.54 -8.03 -32.44
N ASN A 90 0.69 -7.22 -31.39
CA ASN A 90 0.35 -5.81 -31.38
C ASN A 90 1.44 -5.06 -32.13
N HIS A 91 1.02 -4.34 -33.17
CA HIS A 91 1.90 -3.49 -33.94
C HIS A 91 1.97 -2.11 -33.26
N GLU A 92 3.18 -1.64 -32.92
CA GLU A 92 3.52 -0.36 -32.28
C GLU A 92 3.53 -0.33 -30.73
N LEU A 93 4.20 -1.30 -30.11
CA LEU A 93 4.57 -1.25 -28.69
C LEU A 93 5.53 -0.09 -28.37
N VAL A 94 5.38 0.44 -27.16
CA VAL A 94 6.11 1.61 -26.63
C VAL A 94 7.43 1.20 -25.95
N THR A 95 8.20 2.17 -25.48
CA THR A 95 9.48 1.94 -24.79
C THR A 95 9.34 0.93 -23.67
N TYR A 96 10.25 -0.04 -23.63
CA TYR A 96 10.41 -1.04 -22.57
C TYR A 96 9.32 -2.11 -22.45
N ASN A 97 8.24 -2.03 -23.23
CA ASN A 97 7.28 -3.13 -23.36
C ASN A 97 7.96 -4.39 -23.91
N GLU A 98 7.51 -5.55 -23.43
CA GLU A 98 7.97 -6.85 -23.90
C GLU A 98 7.66 -7.02 -25.40
N CYS A 99 8.64 -7.43 -26.19
CA CYS A 99 8.54 -7.63 -27.63
C CYS A 99 9.15 -8.96 -28.05
N CYS A 100 8.63 -9.51 -29.15
CA CYS A 100 9.04 -10.78 -29.69
C CYS A 100 9.74 -10.60 -31.04
N SER A 101 9.53 -9.44 -31.69
CA SER A 101 10.19 -9.01 -32.90
C SER A 101 10.45 -7.51 -32.93
N ASN A 102 11.36 -7.08 -33.79
CA ASN A 102 11.58 -5.66 -34.06
C ASN A 102 10.31 -4.97 -34.56
N ASP A 103 9.45 -5.67 -35.30
CA ASP A 103 8.26 -5.07 -35.94
C ASP A 103 7.16 -4.73 -34.96
N ASP A 104 7.16 -5.37 -33.79
CA ASP A 104 6.24 -5.11 -32.68
C ASP A 104 6.49 -3.71 -32.14
N CYS A 105 7.75 -3.27 -32.11
CA CYS A 105 8.16 -1.99 -31.51
C CYS A 105 7.98 -0.80 -32.44
N PHE A 106 7.53 0.32 -31.89
CA PHE A 106 7.50 1.61 -32.62
C PHE A 106 8.88 1.99 -33.17
N SER A 107 9.95 1.76 -32.41
CA SER A 107 11.33 2.05 -32.80
C SER A 107 11.93 1.09 -33.83
N LYS A 108 11.19 0.05 -34.21
CA LYS A 108 11.67 -1.07 -35.05
C LYS A 108 12.87 -1.80 -34.46
N LYS A 109 13.01 -1.77 -33.13
CA LYS A 109 14.11 -2.39 -32.40
C LYS A 109 13.61 -3.04 -31.11
N CYS A 110 13.67 -4.35 -31.09
CA CYS A 110 13.48 -5.20 -29.93
C CYS A 110 14.85 -5.70 -29.46
N ASN A 111 15.22 -5.43 -28.21
CA ASN A 111 16.49 -5.84 -27.63
C ASN A 111 16.27 -6.48 -26.28
N ASP A 112 16.89 -7.63 -26.07
CA ASP A 112 16.74 -8.39 -24.82
C ASP A 112 15.26 -8.66 -24.46
N GLY A 113 14.41 -8.79 -25.48
CA GLY A 113 12.96 -8.97 -25.30
C GLY A 113 12.18 -7.70 -24.99
N HIS A 114 12.77 -6.51 -25.08
CA HIS A 114 12.09 -5.23 -24.80
C HIS A 114 12.25 -4.20 -25.93
N CYS A 115 11.22 -3.40 -26.15
CA CYS A 115 11.26 -2.34 -27.15
C CYS A 115 12.23 -1.23 -26.77
N LYS A 116 13.15 -0.92 -27.69
CA LYS A 116 14.05 0.22 -27.52
C LYS A 116 13.28 1.52 -27.69
N SER A 117 13.69 2.50 -26.92
CA SER A 117 13.23 3.88 -27.01
C SER A 117 13.74 4.63 -28.24
N ILE A 118 13.06 5.74 -28.55
CA ILE A 118 13.47 6.74 -29.53
C ILE A 118 14.35 7.80 -28.87
N LYS A 119 15.51 8.06 -29.46
CA LYS A 119 16.48 9.05 -28.96
C LYS A 119 15.99 10.48 -29.14
N VAL A 120 16.56 11.39 -28.34
CA VAL A 120 16.40 12.83 -28.51
C VAL A 120 16.60 13.27 -29.98
N GLY A 121 15.76 14.21 -30.43
CA GLY A 121 15.77 14.77 -31.78
C GLY A 121 15.19 13.85 -32.87
N HIS A 122 14.72 12.65 -32.53
CA HIS A 122 14.10 11.72 -33.49
C HIS A 122 12.58 11.72 -33.40
N TYR A 123 11.94 11.23 -34.45
CA TYR A 123 10.48 11.25 -34.61
C TYR A 123 9.76 10.35 -33.59
N CYS A 124 8.71 10.89 -32.98
CA CYS A 124 7.82 10.19 -32.05
C CYS A 124 6.35 10.52 -32.38
N LYS A 125 5.42 9.72 -31.85
CA LYS A 125 3.97 10.01 -31.93
C LYS A 125 3.38 10.34 -30.55
N ILE A 126 3.88 9.68 -29.51
CA ILE A 126 3.49 9.83 -28.11
C ILE A 126 4.73 9.83 -27.23
N ASP A 127 4.58 10.32 -26.00
CA ASP A 127 5.68 10.49 -25.04
C ASP A 127 6.36 9.15 -24.71
N ASP A 128 5.58 8.07 -24.63
CA ASP A 128 6.02 6.71 -24.32
C ASP A 128 6.99 6.12 -25.36
N HIS A 129 7.07 6.72 -26.56
CA HIS A 129 8.04 6.30 -27.58
C HIS A 129 9.46 6.80 -27.28
N CYS A 130 9.61 7.88 -26.52
CA CYS A 130 10.89 8.52 -26.29
C CYS A 130 11.74 7.76 -25.25
N GLU A 131 13.04 8.06 -25.19
CA GLU A 131 13.91 7.63 -24.09
C GLU A 131 13.38 8.15 -22.74
N PRO A 132 13.64 7.43 -21.62
CA PRO A 132 13.28 7.93 -20.31
C PRO A 132 13.83 9.33 -20.07
N SER A 133 13.06 10.19 -19.40
CA SER A 133 13.35 11.63 -19.26
C SER A 133 13.34 12.44 -20.56
N TYR A 134 12.69 11.94 -21.61
CA TYR A 134 12.30 12.69 -22.80
C TYR A 134 10.79 12.52 -23.06
N TYR A 135 10.20 13.48 -23.77
CA TYR A 135 8.81 13.44 -24.19
C TYR A 135 8.66 13.86 -25.65
N CYS A 136 7.49 13.59 -26.24
CA CYS A 136 7.20 13.91 -27.63
C CYS A 136 6.67 15.35 -27.76
N SER A 137 7.49 16.23 -28.32
CA SER A 137 7.08 17.61 -28.57
C SER A 137 5.98 17.72 -29.62
N SER A 138 5.32 18.88 -29.69
CA SER A 138 4.32 19.19 -30.72
C SER A 138 4.85 19.13 -32.16
N ASN A 139 6.17 19.16 -32.35
CA ASN A 139 6.83 18.95 -33.64
C ASN A 139 7.10 17.47 -33.95
N ASN A 140 6.55 16.55 -33.14
CA ASN A 140 6.75 15.10 -33.22
C ASN A 140 8.22 14.69 -33.07
N LEU A 141 8.99 15.39 -32.24
CA LEU A 141 10.38 15.04 -31.93
C LEU A 141 10.55 14.80 -30.43
N CYS A 142 11.32 13.78 -30.06
CA CYS A 142 11.70 13.55 -28.67
C CYS A 142 12.59 14.70 -28.17
N VAL A 143 12.18 15.35 -27.09
CA VAL A 143 12.89 16.47 -26.46
C VAL A 143 13.01 16.22 -24.96
N GLN A 144 13.97 16.90 -24.32
CA GLN A 144 14.24 16.72 -22.89
C GLN A 144 13.00 17.01 -22.05
N SER A 145 12.69 16.11 -21.11
CA SER A 145 11.63 16.32 -20.14
C SER A 145 11.87 17.53 -19.23
N LEU A 146 10.77 18.12 -18.80
CA LEU A 146 10.70 19.31 -17.99
C LEU A 146 11.08 19.01 -16.53
N VAL A 147 11.86 19.89 -15.92
CA VAL A 147 12.31 19.75 -14.53
C VAL A 147 11.34 20.42 -13.56
N THR A 148 11.48 20.16 -12.26
CA THR A 148 10.66 20.77 -11.19
C THR A 148 10.57 22.30 -11.35
N GLY A 149 9.36 22.84 -11.21
CA GLY A 149 9.06 24.27 -11.32
C GLY A 149 8.83 24.77 -12.75
N THR A 150 9.11 23.95 -13.77
CA THR A 150 8.87 24.31 -15.18
C THR A 150 7.39 24.21 -15.52
N PRO A 151 6.83 25.13 -16.33
CA PRO A 151 5.45 25.03 -16.81
C PRO A 151 5.23 23.77 -17.66
N CYS A 152 4.12 23.08 -17.45
CA CYS A 152 3.78 21.83 -18.13
C CYS A 152 2.28 21.74 -18.42
N LEU A 153 1.92 20.80 -19.29
CA LEU A 153 0.52 20.47 -19.62
C LEU A 153 0.16 19.02 -19.27
N ALA A 154 1.14 18.11 -19.25
CA ALA A 154 0.94 16.70 -18.93
C ALA A 154 2.09 16.14 -18.08
N SER A 155 1.81 15.12 -17.27
CA SER A 155 2.82 14.51 -16.38
C SER A 155 3.96 13.85 -17.16
N SER A 156 3.62 13.22 -18.29
CA SER A 156 4.57 12.62 -19.24
C SER A 156 5.61 13.60 -19.81
N GLN A 157 5.36 14.91 -19.73
CA GLN A 157 6.32 15.94 -20.13
C GLN A 157 7.38 16.21 -19.06
N CYS A 158 7.08 15.90 -17.81
CA CYS A 158 8.00 16.11 -16.69
C CYS A 158 9.03 14.97 -16.62
N ALA A 159 10.18 15.22 -16.00
CA ALA A 159 11.19 14.19 -15.82
C ALA A 159 10.67 13.07 -14.89
N VAL A 160 11.32 11.91 -14.96
CA VAL A 160 10.95 10.72 -14.17
C VAL A 160 10.86 11.05 -12.67
N GLY A 161 9.81 10.56 -12.00
CA GLY A 161 9.52 10.84 -10.58
C GLY A 161 8.93 12.23 -10.30
N ILE A 162 8.55 12.96 -11.36
CA ILE A 162 7.93 14.28 -11.33
C ILE A 162 6.70 14.21 -12.24
N GLY A 163 5.64 14.94 -11.92
CA GLY A 163 4.47 15.07 -12.78
C GLY A 163 3.94 16.48 -12.82
N CYS A 164 2.95 16.70 -13.69
CA CYS A 164 2.40 18.02 -13.92
C CYS A 164 1.21 18.28 -13.00
N ASN A 165 1.40 19.12 -11.99
CA ASN A 165 0.30 19.55 -11.13
C ASN A 165 -0.59 20.53 -11.89
N GLN A 166 -1.77 20.08 -12.28
CA GLN A 166 -2.72 20.88 -13.06
C GLN A 166 -3.29 22.08 -12.28
N TYR A 167 -3.07 22.14 -10.96
CA TYR A 167 -3.45 23.31 -10.16
C TYR A 167 -2.49 24.48 -10.36
N THR A 168 -1.19 24.21 -10.51
CA THR A 168 -0.14 25.22 -10.70
C THR A 168 0.39 25.27 -12.12
N TYR A 169 0.02 24.30 -12.96
CA TYR A 169 0.58 24.05 -14.30
C TYR A 169 2.10 23.95 -14.28
N THR A 170 2.66 23.33 -13.24
CA THR A 170 4.11 23.17 -13.08
C THR A 170 4.50 21.76 -12.70
N CYS A 171 5.67 21.33 -13.18
CA CYS A 171 6.25 20.05 -12.82
C CYS A 171 6.63 20.03 -11.34
N ILE A 172 6.14 19.04 -10.59
CA ILE A 172 6.43 18.84 -9.17
C ILE A 172 6.74 17.38 -8.86
N SER A 173 7.65 17.16 -7.92
CA SER A 173 8.06 15.80 -7.52
C SER A 173 6.91 15.04 -6.86
N PHE A 174 6.84 13.73 -7.09
CA PHE A 174 5.90 12.87 -6.37
C PHE A 174 6.16 12.89 -4.86
N PHE A 175 5.09 12.74 -4.09
CA PHE A 175 5.08 12.70 -2.62
C PHE A 175 5.83 13.87 -1.94
N SER A 176 5.80 15.07 -2.53
CA SER A 176 6.60 16.23 -2.08
C SER A 176 5.77 17.31 -1.38
N LEU A 177 4.50 17.46 -1.76
CA LEU A 177 3.63 18.49 -1.23
C LEU A 177 3.19 18.16 0.21
N GLY A 178 3.39 19.12 1.11
CA GLY A 178 2.92 19.02 2.49
C GLY A 178 1.41 19.19 2.60
N PHE A 179 0.86 18.86 3.78
CA PHE A 179 -0.56 19.00 4.08
C PHE A 179 -1.08 20.43 3.89
N GLY A 180 -2.30 20.57 3.38
CA GLY A 180 -2.95 21.84 3.07
C GLY A 180 -2.47 22.52 1.79
N LYS A 181 -1.44 21.99 1.11
CA LYS A 181 -0.97 22.52 -0.18
C LYS A 181 -1.92 22.11 -1.29
N ALA A 182 -2.13 23.00 -2.26
CA ALA A 182 -3.02 22.74 -3.37
C ALA A 182 -2.47 21.63 -4.29
N SER A 183 -3.33 20.68 -4.64
CA SER A 183 -3.01 19.58 -5.54
C SER A 183 -4.27 19.07 -6.21
N ASN A 184 -4.16 18.68 -7.48
CA ASN A 184 -5.20 18.00 -8.24
C ASN A 184 -5.11 16.47 -8.13
N GLU A 185 -3.95 15.92 -7.75
CA GLU A 185 -3.71 14.48 -7.70
C GLU A 185 -3.02 14.06 -6.39
N ALA A 186 -3.41 12.89 -5.90
CA ALA A 186 -2.89 12.25 -4.70
C ALA A 186 -1.36 12.06 -4.75
N LYS A 187 -0.83 11.61 -5.89
CA LYS A 187 0.58 11.25 -6.09
C LYS A 187 1.59 12.36 -5.78
N TYR A 188 1.17 13.61 -5.74
CA TYR A 188 2.03 14.74 -5.39
C TYR A 188 2.12 15.00 -3.88
N CYS A 189 1.12 14.54 -3.13
CA CYS A 189 0.99 14.78 -1.70
C CYS A 189 1.80 13.75 -0.91
N LYS A 190 2.43 14.18 0.19
CA LYS A 190 3.17 13.26 1.08
C LYS A 190 2.31 12.09 1.57
N SER A 191 1.02 12.31 1.81
CA SER A 191 0.06 11.30 2.21
C SER A 191 -0.45 10.41 1.08
N ASN A 192 -0.08 10.70 -0.17
CA ASN A 192 -0.72 10.16 -1.37
C ASN A 192 -2.25 10.36 -1.36
N TYR A 193 -2.73 11.54 -0.96
CA TYR A 193 -4.16 11.82 -0.90
C TYR A 193 -4.51 13.30 -1.06
N VAL A 194 -5.65 13.57 -1.69
CA VAL A 194 -6.19 14.92 -1.91
C VAL A 194 -7.65 14.99 -1.44
N ARG A 195 -7.98 16.05 -0.69
CA ARG A 195 -9.35 16.42 -0.33
C ARG A 195 -9.55 17.89 -0.60
N ASN A 196 -10.68 18.26 -1.21
CA ASN A 196 -11.03 19.65 -1.50
C ASN A 196 -9.91 20.43 -2.24
N GLY A 197 -9.23 19.74 -3.18
CA GLY A 197 -8.14 20.32 -3.98
C GLY A 197 -6.85 20.58 -3.20
N LYS A 198 -6.68 19.99 -2.01
CA LYS A 198 -5.47 20.11 -1.17
C LYS A 198 -5.00 18.76 -0.69
N CYS A 199 -3.69 18.64 -0.47
CA CYS A 199 -3.10 17.49 0.20
C CYS A 199 -3.66 17.36 1.62
N ASP A 200 -4.18 16.18 1.95
CA ASP A 200 -4.85 15.93 3.23
C ASP A 200 -4.51 14.53 3.76
N ARG A 201 -4.90 14.25 5.00
CA ARG A 201 -4.70 12.97 5.67
C ARG A 201 -5.79 12.74 6.71
N VAL A 202 -5.79 11.55 7.28
CA VAL A 202 -6.77 11.12 8.29
C VAL A 202 -6.10 11.01 9.65
N SER A 203 -6.76 11.52 10.69
CA SER A 203 -6.46 11.22 12.09
C SER A 203 -7.52 10.25 12.65
N ILE A 204 -7.08 9.32 13.50
CA ILE A 204 -7.94 8.32 14.13
C ILE A 204 -8.30 8.78 15.54
N TYR A 205 -9.57 8.62 15.92
CA TYR A 205 -10.10 8.99 17.22
C TYR A 205 -10.89 7.84 17.85
N VAL A 206 -10.81 7.70 19.17
CA VAL A 206 -11.73 6.88 19.97
C VAL A 206 -12.26 7.76 21.09
N ASP A 207 -13.58 7.80 21.29
CA ASP A 207 -14.23 8.63 22.31
C ASP A 207 -13.81 10.11 22.26
N ASN A 208 -13.61 10.63 21.05
CA ASN A 208 -13.08 11.98 20.74
C ASN A 208 -11.63 12.25 21.18
N VAL A 209 -10.90 11.23 21.65
CA VAL A 209 -9.46 11.30 21.89
C VAL A 209 -8.74 10.88 20.62
N LYS A 210 -7.85 11.74 20.13
CA LYS A 210 -6.97 11.41 19.00
C LYS A 210 -5.98 10.34 19.42
N LEU A 211 -5.86 9.29 18.61
CA LEU A 211 -4.88 8.24 18.80
C LEU A 211 -3.59 8.56 18.03
N GLU A 212 -2.47 8.07 18.58
CA GLU A 212 -1.17 8.03 17.91
C GLU A 212 -0.82 6.56 17.63
N GLU A 213 0.07 6.31 16.67
CA GLU A 213 0.56 4.96 16.33
C GLU A 213 1.04 4.22 17.59
N PRO A 214 0.63 2.95 17.84
CA PRO A 214 -0.03 2.01 16.93
C PRO A 214 -1.57 2.08 16.91
N PHE A 215 -2.18 3.17 17.36
CA PHE A 215 -3.63 3.38 17.39
C PHE A 215 -4.39 2.39 18.29
N TYR A 216 -3.83 2.17 19.48
CA TYR A 216 -4.43 1.34 20.52
C TYR A 216 -5.85 1.79 20.90
N CYS A 217 -6.75 0.84 21.09
CA CYS A 217 -8.13 1.06 21.54
C CYS A 217 -8.61 -0.06 22.49
N THR A 218 -9.75 0.19 23.14
CA THR A 218 -10.43 -0.80 23.99
C THR A 218 -11.64 -1.34 23.26
N VAL A 219 -11.86 -2.65 23.22
CA VAL A 219 -13.05 -3.25 22.64
C VAL A 219 -14.23 -3.13 23.62
N PRO A 220 -15.45 -2.78 23.19
CA PRO A 220 -15.93 -2.62 21.80
C PRO A 220 -15.99 -1.15 21.30
N SER A 221 -15.03 -0.30 21.67
CA SER A 221 -15.02 1.10 21.20
C SER A 221 -14.99 1.21 19.67
N THR A 222 -15.47 2.36 19.16
CA THR A 222 -15.49 2.66 17.73
C THR A 222 -14.37 3.64 17.37
N CYS A 223 -13.55 3.26 16.40
CA CYS A 223 -12.56 4.10 15.76
C CYS A 223 -13.24 5.04 14.76
N THR A 224 -13.07 6.35 14.95
CA THR A 224 -13.57 7.39 14.05
C THR A 224 -12.41 8.00 13.28
N TYR A 225 -12.49 7.95 11.96
CA TYR A 225 -11.48 8.44 11.04
C TYR A 225 -11.92 9.82 10.56
N LYS A 226 -11.14 10.87 10.84
CA LYS A 226 -11.48 12.24 10.48
C LYS A 226 -10.42 12.86 9.61
N TRP A 227 -10.86 13.58 8.58
CA TRP A 227 -9.98 14.38 7.73
C TRP A 227 -9.36 15.53 8.52
N ASP A 228 -8.04 15.70 8.43
CA ASP A 228 -7.32 16.76 9.16
C ASP A 228 -7.75 18.16 8.67
N SER A 229 -8.16 18.30 7.41
CA SER A 229 -8.46 19.62 6.82
C SER A 229 -9.77 20.26 7.31
N ASP A 230 -10.82 19.49 7.49
CA ASP A 230 -12.18 19.97 7.80
C ASP A 230 -12.81 19.28 9.02
N ASN A 231 -12.08 18.35 9.66
CA ASN A 231 -12.53 17.55 10.79
C ASN A 231 -13.82 16.75 10.52
N THR A 232 -14.16 16.55 9.24
CA THR A 232 -15.30 15.72 8.86
C THR A 232 -14.94 14.26 9.04
N THR A 233 -15.90 13.49 9.55
CA THR A 233 -15.78 12.04 9.63
C THR A 233 -15.74 11.47 8.22
N ASP A 234 -14.66 10.76 7.91
CA ASP A 234 -14.51 9.96 6.70
C ASP A 234 -15.31 8.67 6.83
N THR A 235 -14.97 7.89 7.86
CA THR A 235 -15.57 6.61 8.16
C THR A 235 -15.45 6.29 9.65
N THR A 236 -16.14 5.24 10.07
CA THR A 236 -16.02 4.65 11.41
C THR A 236 -15.87 3.15 11.28
N ALA A 237 -15.02 2.55 12.09
CA ALA A 237 -14.83 1.10 12.15
C ALA A 237 -14.72 0.65 13.62
N PRO A 238 -15.12 -0.58 13.95
CA PRO A 238 -14.91 -1.11 15.30
C PRO A 238 -13.42 -1.23 15.62
N CYS A 239 -13.07 -1.10 16.91
CA CYS A 239 -11.77 -1.49 17.43
C CYS A 239 -11.55 -2.99 17.16
N GLN A 240 -10.44 -3.34 16.51
CA GLN A 240 -10.13 -4.73 16.17
C GLN A 240 -9.42 -5.42 17.33
N CYS A 241 -9.91 -6.58 17.76
CA CYS A 241 -9.30 -7.37 18.82
C CYS A 241 -7.82 -7.68 18.54
N ALA A 242 -6.97 -7.61 19.56
CA ALA A 242 -5.55 -7.93 19.44
C ALA A 242 -5.25 -9.44 19.36
N GLY A 243 -6.25 -10.31 19.58
CA GLY A 243 -6.04 -11.77 19.57
C GLY A 243 -5.38 -12.33 20.84
N VAL A 244 -5.37 -11.58 21.94
CA VAL A 244 -4.70 -11.99 23.20
C VAL A 244 -5.67 -12.34 24.34
N GLY A 245 -6.96 -12.57 24.05
CA GLY A 245 -7.93 -12.95 25.08
C GLY A 245 -8.35 -11.82 26.03
N SER A 246 -8.18 -10.56 25.63
CA SER A 246 -8.53 -9.38 26.44
C SER A 246 -9.20 -8.31 25.60
N ASN A 247 -9.85 -7.31 26.22
CA ASN A 247 -10.52 -6.20 25.52
C ASN A 247 -9.54 -5.18 24.91
N ILE A 248 -8.31 -5.59 24.65
CA ILE A 248 -7.29 -4.79 23.99
C ILE A 248 -7.45 -4.95 22.48
N GLY A 249 -7.35 -3.83 21.76
CA GLY A 249 -7.41 -3.84 20.30
C GLY A 249 -6.69 -2.65 19.67
N PHE A 250 -6.82 -2.57 18.34
CA PHE A 250 -6.21 -1.53 17.52
C PHE A 250 -7.19 -1.02 16.46
N CYS A 251 -7.10 0.27 16.15
CA CYS A 251 -7.78 0.85 15.01
C CYS A 251 -6.97 0.60 13.74
N ASN A 252 -7.59 -0.02 12.73
CA ASN A 252 -6.91 -0.43 11.50
C ASN A 252 -6.60 0.76 10.57
N PRO A 253 -5.32 1.01 10.22
CA PRO A 253 -4.96 2.13 9.35
C PRO A 253 -5.17 1.87 7.85
N SER A 254 -5.44 0.63 7.43
CA SER A 254 -5.64 0.27 6.01
C SER A 254 -6.80 1.01 5.33
N LEU A 255 -7.63 1.70 6.11
CA LEU A 255 -8.76 2.49 5.62
C LEU A 255 -8.37 3.82 4.95
N GLY A 256 -7.09 4.22 4.93
CA GLY A 256 -6.71 5.39 4.12
C GLY A 256 -5.37 6.07 4.46
N PRO A 257 -5.24 7.38 4.14
CA PRO A 257 -4.01 8.16 4.31
C PRO A 257 -3.82 8.56 5.77
N VAL A 258 -3.61 7.57 6.64
CA VAL A 258 -3.51 7.77 8.09
C VAL A 258 -2.25 8.54 8.44
N ARG A 259 -2.39 9.51 9.34
CA ARG A 259 -1.29 10.30 9.90
C ARG A 259 -0.28 9.41 10.60
N GLY A 260 1.01 9.75 10.50
CA GLY A 260 2.10 8.92 11.04
C GLY A 260 2.54 7.82 10.08
N ILE A 261 1.59 7.14 9.43
CA ILE A 261 1.88 6.10 8.43
C ILE A 261 2.17 6.71 7.06
N SER A 262 1.18 7.38 6.47
CA SER A 262 1.27 7.89 5.10
C SER A 262 2.37 8.94 4.94
N ASP A 263 2.67 9.66 6.03
CA ASP A 263 3.73 10.68 6.11
C ASP A 263 5.15 10.11 5.92
N VAL A 264 5.33 8.81 6.19
CA VAL A 264 6.64 8.13 6.21
C VAL A 264 6.75 7.11 5.08
N PHE A 265 5.67 6.39 4.79
CA PHE A 265 5.65 5.30 3.83
C PHE A 265 5.85 5.78 2.38
N TRP A 266 4.91 6.59 1.85
CA TRP A 266 4.91 7.02 0.45
C TRP A 266 6.17 7.79 0.02
N PRO A 267 6.73 8.72 0.83
CA PRO A 267 7.93 9.44 0.43
C PRO A 267 9.17 8.56 0.20
N LYS A 268 9.18 7.29 0.65
CA LYS A 268 10.28 6.38 0.36
C LYS A 268 10.33 5.95 -1.11
N PHE A 269 9.21 6.00 -1.82
CA PHE A 269 9.07 5.62 -3.23
C PHE A 269 9.32 6.78 -4.20
N GLN A 270 10.05 7.82 -3.79
CA GLN A 270 10.56 8.81 -4.74
C GLN A 270 11.63 8.17 -5.63
N TYR A 271 11.68 8.50 -6.91
CA TYR A 271 12.67 7.98 -7.85
C TYR A 271 13.05 9.06 -8.87
N SER A 272 14.18 8.87 -9.55
CA SER A 272 14.68 9.80 -10.59
C SER A 272 15.02 9.11 -11.89
N ASP A 273 14.98 7.78 -11.89
CA ASP A 273 15.43 6.93 -12.98
C ASP A 273 14.36 5.87 -13.25
N SER A 274 14.19 5.51 -14.52
CA SER A 274 13.21 4.53 -15.00
C SER A 274 13.66 4.05 -16.37
N SER A 275 13.30 2.82 -16.71
CA SER A 275 13.46 2.25 -18.05
C SER A 275 12.27 2.53 -18.95
N CYS A 276 11.12 2.89 -18.36
CA CYS A 276 9.91 3.31 -19.05
C CYS A 276 9.88 4.83 -19.26
N SER A 277 9.02 5.26 -20.17
CA SER A 277 8.78 6.66 -20.51
C SER A 277 7.28 6.97 -20.40
N GLY A 278 6.90 8.23 -20.64
CA GLY A 278 5.49 8.61 -20.71
C GLY A 278 4.72 8.35 -19.41
N ASP A 279 3.57 7.68 -19.54
CA ASP A 279 2.66 7.44 -18.42
C ASP A 279 3.24 6.40 -17.45
N ASP A 280 3.83 5.32 -17.95
CA ASP A 280 4.45 4.26 -17.14
C ASP A 280 5.68 4.78 -16.39
N GLY A 281 6.48 5.64 -17.02
CA GLY A 281 7.59 6.35 -16.35
C GLY A 281 7.14 7.30 -15.24
N SER A 282 5.87 7.72 -15.27
CA SER A 282 5.24 8.64 -14.32
C SER A 282 4.26 7.95 -13.36
N SER A 283 4.26 6.61 -13.32
CA SER A 283 3.37 5.81 -12.47
C SER A 283 3.75 5.90 -10.99
N ILE A 284 2.80 5.58 -10.12
CA ILE A 284 3.05 5.33 -8.69
C ILE A 284 2.63 3.92 -8.27
N ASP A 285 2.22 3.11 -9.23
CA ASP A 285 1.91 1.70 -9.02
C ASP A 285 3.21 0.91 -8.80
N ILE A 286 3.29 0.13 -7.72
CA ILE A 286 4.54 -0.53 -7.34
C ILE A 286 4.99 -1.55 -8.38
N ASP A 287 4.05 -2.22 -9.06
CA ASP A 287 4.38 -3.24 -10.06
C ASP A 287 4.87 -2.58 -11.35
N THR A 288 4.25 -1.48 -11.79
CA THR A 288 4.78 -0.65 -12.88
C THR A 288 6.15 -0.10 -12.53
N LEU A 289 6.33 0.48 -11.34
CA LEU A 289 7.61 1.02 -10.90
C LEU A 289 8.71 -0.05 -10.90
N TYR A 290 8.40 -1.25 -10.41
CA TYR A 290 9.34 -2.36 -10.40
C TYR A 290 9.65 -2.86 -11.80
N PHE A 291 8.62 -3.08 -12.62
CA PHE A 291 8.77 -3.46 -14.03
C PHE A 291 9.70 -2.48 -14.74
N CYS A 292 9.45 -1.19 -14.59
CA CYS A 292 10.23 -0.12 -15.17
C CYS A 292 11.61 0.11 -14.53
N ASN A 293 12.08 -0.74 -13.60
CA ASN A 293 13.31 -0.56 -12.82
C ASN A 293 13.42 0.81 -12.12
N ALA A 294 12.29 1.44 -11.79
CA ALA A 294 12.23 2.69 -11.04
C ALA A 294 12.38 2.46 -9.52
N VAL A 295 12.07 1.24 -9.06
CA VAL A 295 12.33 0.76 -7.69
C VAL A 295 13.05 -0.58 -7.74
N SER A 296 13.88 -0.85 -6.73
CA SER A 296 14.58 -2.13 -6.58
C SER A 296 13.66 -3.26 -6.11
N ASP A 297 14.13 -4.50 -6.20
CA ASP A 297 13.51 -5.67 -5.56
C ASP A 297 13.21 -5.40 -4.07
N ASP A 298 14.19 -4.87 -3.33
CA ASP A 298 14.02 -4.51 -1.92
C ASP A 298 12.91 -3.47 -1.69
N GLY A 299 12.77 -2.51 -2.61
CA GLY A 299 11.71 -1.50 -2.55
C GLY A 299 10.32 -2.11 -2.77
N LYS A 300 10.19 -3.01 -3.75
CA LYS A 300 8.95 -3.77 -3.99
C LYS A 300 8.61 -4.67 -2.80
N ASN A 301 9.59 -5.38 -2.25
CA ASN A 301 9.40 -6.22 -1.07
C ASN A 301 8.98 -5.39 0.14
N TYR A 302 9.59 -4.21 0.35
CA TYR A 302 9.16 -3.28 1.40
C TYR A 302 7.72 -2.83 1.23
N TYR A 303 7.31 -2.47 0.01
CA TYR A 303 5.92 -2.11 -0.25
C TYR A 303 4.97 -3.24 0.13
N ASN A 304 5.21 -4.45 -0.38
CA ASN A 304 4.35 -5.61 -0.15
C ASN A 304 4.24 -5.94 1.34
N GLU A 305 5.37 -5.96 2.04
CA GLU A 305 5.43 -6.24 3.48
C GLU A 305 4.62 -5.21 4.28
N MET A 306 4.78 -3.92 3.98
CA MET A 306 4.02 -2.87 4.65
C MET A 306 2.52 -2.97 4.37
N MET A 307 2.12 -3.31 3.13
CA MET A 307 0.71 -3.50 2.80
C MET A 307 0.10 -4.65 3.59
N THR A 308 0.82 -5.75 3.80
CA THR A 308 0.33 -6.85 4.65
C THR A 308 0.30 -6.46 6.12
N ILE A 309 1.32 -5.76 6.64
CA ILE A 309 1.31 -5.23 8.02
C ILE A 309 0.11 -4.31 8.24
N PHE A 310 -0.25 -3.45 7.28
CA PHE A 310 -1.44 -2.58 7.41
C PHE A 310 -2.74 -3.38 7.38
N SER A 311 -2.83 -4.45 6.59
CA SER A 311 -3.98 -5.36 6.60
C SER A 311 -4.14 -6.04 7.96
N ASP A 312 -3.04 -6.53 8.53
CA ASP A 312 -3.01 -7.37 9.74
C ASP A 312 -2.57 -6.60 10.99
N TRP A 313 -2.80 -5.28 11.00
CA TRP A 313 -2.25 -4.32 11.97
C TRP A 313 -2.41 -4.74 13.43
N ALA A 314 -3.59 -5.26 13.79
CA ALA A 314 -3.88 -5.67 15.15
C ALA A 314 -3.11 -6.93 15.58
N LEU A 315 -2.85 -7.88 14.67
CA LEU A 315 -2.04 -9.07 14.93
C LEU A 315 -0.56 -8.69 15.03
N TYR A 316 -0.09 -7.89 14.07
CA TYR A 316 1.30 -7.45 14.00
C TYR A 316 1.71 -6.70 15.29
N HIS A 317 0.86 -5.79 15.78
CA HIS A 317 1.17 -5.05 17.00
C HIS A 317 0.91 -5.81 18.30
N SER A 318 0.07 -6.84 18.29
CA SER A 318 -0.17 -7.66 19.49
C SER A 318 0.90 -8.73 19.71
N GLY A 319 1.57 -9.16 18.64
CA GLY A 319 2.51 -10.26 18.63
C GLY A 319 1.87 -11.63 18.86
N ALA A 320 0.54 -11.74 18.75
CA ALA A 320 -0.19 -12.96 19.08
C ALA A 320 0.24 -14.19 18.25
N ILE A 321 0.73 -13.95 17.02
CA ILE A 321 1.14 -15.00 16.09
C ILE A 321 2.55 -14.82 15.52
N ASP A 322 3.41 -14.01 16.14
CA ASP A 322 4.77 -13.72 15.64
C ASP A 322 5.59 -15.00 15.37
N ASN A 323 5.37 -16.07 16.15
CA ASN A 323 6.07 -17.33 16.01
C ASN A 323 5.72 -18.11 14.73
N CYS A 324 4.63 -17.76 14.04
CA CYS A 324 4.18 -18.43 12.83
C CYS A 324 3.72 -17.48 11.71
N SER A 325 3.73 -16.16 11.93
CA SER A 325 3.24 -15.16 10.96
C SER A 325 3.98 -15.21 9.63
N GLU A 326 5.32 -15.34 9.67
CA GLU A 326 6.15 -15.41 8.47
C GLU A 326 5.90 -16.72 7.70
N ALA A 327 5.78 -17.85 8.41
CA ALA A 327 5.47 -19.14 7.82
C ALA A 327 4.04 -19.19 7.22
N LEU A 328 3.12 -18.38 7.77
CA LEU A 328 1.79 -18.15 7.22
C LEU A 328 1.77 -17.19 6.01
N LYS A 329 2.92 -16.61 5.63
CA LYS A 329 3.04 -15.57 4.60
C LYS A 329 2.18 -14.33 4.91
N LEU A 330 2.02 -14.01 6.20
CA LEU A 330 1.33 -12.78 6.64
C LEU A 330 2.35 -11.65 6.72
N TYR A 331 3.15 -11.61 7.78
CA TYR A 331 4.16 -10.57 7.98
C TYR A 331 5.37 -11.11 8.73
N ASN A 332 6.50 -10.45 8.53
CA ASN A 332 7.71 -10.63 9.30
C ASN A 332 7.65 -9.75 10.57
N PRO A 333 7.64 -10.34 11.78
CA PRO A 333 7.47 -9.60 13.03
C PRO A 333 8.67 -8.69 13.37
N SER A 334 9.80 -8.91 12.71
CA SER A 334 10.99 -8.04 12.86
C SER A 334 10.98 -6.87 11.89
N TYR A 335 10.08 -6.85 10.90
CA TYR A 335 9.99 -5.77 9.93
C TYR A 335 9.42 -4.51 10.58
N LYS A 336 9.91 -3.35 10.16
CA LYS A 336 9.49 -2.05 10.71
C LYS A 336 9.27 -1.05 9.60
N MET A 337 8.41 -0.05 9.83
CA MET A 337 8.14 1.00 8.86
C MET A 337 9.41 1.77 8.42
N ASP A 338 10.46 1.82 9.24
CA ASP A 338 11.75 2.43 8.93
C ASP A 338 12.80 1.45 8.36
N SER A 339 12.47 0.15 8.22
CA SER A 339 13.41 -0.90 7.77
C SER A 339 13.99 -0.63 6.39
N TRP A 340 13.18 -0.06 5.48
CA TRP A 340 13.70 0.48 4.23
C TRP A 340 14.07 1.94 4.41
N SER A 341 15.28 2.19 4.86
CA SER A 341 15.93 3.48 4.60
C SER A 341 16.58 3.36 3.22
N LYS A 342 16.40 4.37 2.34
CA LYS A 342 17.20 4.44 1.12
C LYS A 342 18.67 4.37 1.51
N GLY A 343 19.27 3.22 1.27
CA GLY A 343 20.68 2.94 1.54
C GLY A 343 21.58 3.75 0.63
N HIS A 344 21.75 5.03 0.94
CA HIS A 344 22.97 5.79 0.62
C HIS A 344 23.73 6.23 1.89
N LEU A 345 23.47 5.60 3.04
CA LEU A 345 24.35 5.62 4.21
C LEU A 345 24.39 4.22 4.82
N PRO A 346 25.40 3.40 4.49
CA PRO A 346 26.63 3.46 5.29
C PRO A 346 27.94 3.30 4.49
N LEU A 347 28.01 3.71 3.22
CA LEU A 347 29.32 3.80 2.55
C LEU A 347 30.20 4.92 3.12
N LEU A 348 29.61 5.95 3.74
CA LEU A 348 30.37 7.01 4.42
C LEU A 348 30.95 6.58 5.78
N ALA A 349 30.33 5.62 6.48
CA ALA A 349 30.87 5.12 7.74
C ALA A 349 32.12 4.24 7.50
N SER A 350 32.12 3.43 6.45
CA SER A 350 33.28 2.63 6.05
C SER A 350 34.41 3.47 5.45
N PHE A 351 34.11 4.57 4.75
CA PHE A 351 35.14 5.48 4.21
C PHE A 351 35.78 6.36 5.29
N MET A 352 35.00 6.79 6.30
CA MET A 352 35.54 7.52 7.46
C MET A 352 36.41 6.62 8.35
N LEU A 353 36.07 5.34 8.51
CA LEU A 353 36.94 4.38 9.21
C LEU A 353 38.23 4.08 8.44
N TYR A 354 38.19 4.05 7.10
CA TYR A 354 39.39 3.87 6.29
C TYR A 354 40.34 5.08 6.39
N LEU A 355 39.81 6.31 6.35
CA LEU A 355 40.61 7.55 6.49
C LEU A 355 41.17 7.83 7.89
N ILE A 356 40.64 7.16 8.93
CA ILE A 356 41.18 7.25 10.31
C ILE A 356 42.26 6.18 10.55
N LEU A 357 42.31 5.12 9.72
CA LEU A 357 43.22 3.99 9.86
C LEU A 357 44.34 3.94 8.80
N SER A 358 44.38 4.91 7.87
CA SER A 358 45.45 5.16 6.90
C SER A 358 46.01 6.56 7.08
#